data_AF-A0A535SLU0-F1
#
_entry.id   AF-A0A535SLU0-F1
#
_cell.length_a   1.000
_cell.length_b   1.000
_cell.length_c   1.000
_cell.angle_alpha   90.00
_cell.angle_beta   90.00
_cell.angle_gamma   90.00
#
_symmetry.space_group_name_H-M   'P 1'
#
loop_
_entity.id
_entity.type
_entity.pdbx_description
1 polymer ?
#
loop_
_entity_poly.entity_id
_entity_poly.type
_entity_poly.pdbx_seq_one_letter_code
_entity_poly.pdbx_strand_id
1 'polypeptide(L)' 'MYAKFPASPPAISQHLKVLREAKLVQVEKRAQQHIYQINPHAMLELEAWSRHITQLWNQRFDALDTVLEAEKRKP' A
#
# COMPACT_ATOMS: atom_id res chain seq x y z
N MET A 1 24.20 -7.30 -6.15
CA MET A 1 22.97 -6.68 -5.60
C MET A 1 21.72 -7.16 -6.34
N TYR A 2 21.68 -7.11 -7.67
CA TYR A 2 20.49 -7.50 -8.46
C TYR A 2 20.19 -9.02 -8.50
N ALA A 3 21.16 -9.88 -8.17
CA ALA A 3 20.98 -11.34 -8.14
C ALA A 3 19.89 -11.83 -7.16
N LYS A 4 19.41 -10.98 -6.24
CA LYS A 4 18.32 -11.30 -5.32
C LYS A 4 16.92 -11.08 -5.92
N PHE A 5 16.83 -10.49 -7.11
CA PHE A 5 15.56 -10.22 -7.78
C PHE A 5 15.52 -10.96 -9.11
N PRO A 6 14.44 -11.70 -9.41
CA PRO A 6 14.24 -12.35 -10.70
C PRO A 6 13.81 -11.32 -11.77
N ALA A 7 14.58 -10.24 -11.93
CA ALA A 7 14.31 -9.14 -12.85
C ALA A 7 15.61 -8.58 -13.44
N SER A 8 15.54 -8.01 -14.64
CA SER A 8 16.70 -7.40 -15.28
C SER A 8 17.11 -6.08 -14.56
N PRO A 9 18.39 -5.68 -14.60
CA PRO A 9 18.82 -4.41 -13.99
C PRO A 9 18.07 -3.15 -14.50
N PRO A 10 17.71 -3.05 -15.81
CA PRO A 10 16.85 -1.97 -16.29
C PRO A 10 15.44 -2.01 -15.68
N ALA A 11 14.83 -3.20 -15.56
CA ALA A 11 13.52 -3.35 -14.95
C ALA A 11 13.54 -2.95 -13.47
N ILE A 12 14.57 -3.36 -12.73
CA ILE A 12 14.75 -2.95 -11.33
C ILE A 12 14.88 -1.42 -11.21
N SER A 13 15.62 -0.79 -12.13
CA SER A 13 15.78 0.68 -12.16
C SER A 13 14.45 1.39 -12.44
N GLN A 14 13.63 0.83 -13.33
CA GLN A 14 12.29 1.32 -13.61
C GLN A 14 11.37 1.20 -12.39
N HIS A 15 11.37 0.06 -11.69
CA HIS A 15 10.61 -0.11 -10.46
C HIS A 15 11.04 0.89 -9.37
N LEU A 16 12.35 1.07 -9.16
CA LEU A 16 12.86 2.04 -8.18
C LEU A 16 12.47 3.49 -8.53
N LYS A 17 12.42 3.83 -9.81
CA LYS A 17 11.92 5.14 -10.27
C LYS A 17 10.46 5.33 -9.89
N VAL A 18 9.59 4.37 -10.20
CA VAL A 18 8.15 4.43 -9.87
C VAL A 18 7.93 4.51 -8.37
N LEU A 19 8.62 3.68 -7.58
CA LEU A 19 8.52 3.70 -6.12
C LEU A 19 8.94 5.04 -5.52
N ARG A 20 9.97 5.68 -6.09
CA ARG A 20 10.42 7.01 -5.68
C ARG A 20 9.40 8.09 -6.04
N GLU A 21 8.83 8.04 -7.25
CA GLU A 21 7.80 8.98 -7.71
C GLU A 21 6.51 8.86 -6.86
N ALA A 22 6.16 7.64 -6.46
CA ALA A 22 5.09 7.36 -5.51
C ALA A 22 5.46 7.68 -4.04
N LYS A 23 6.66 8.21 -3.77
CA LYS A 23 7.20 8.53 -2.43
C LYS A 23 7.29 7.35 -1.45
N LEU A 24 7.17 6.12 -1.94
CA LEU A 24 7.26 4.89 -1.12
C LEU A 24 8.71 4.58 -0.71
N VAL A 25 9.68 5.06 -1.49
CA VAL A 25 11.10 4.99 -1.17
C VAL A 25 11.75 6.37 -1.25
N GLN A 26 12.73 6.58 -0.39
CA GLN A 26 13.66 7.71 -0.45
C GLN A 26 15.00 7.26 -1.05
N VAL A 27 15.70 8.19 -1.67
CA VAL A 27 17.01 7.94 -2.27
C VAL A 27 18.05 8.89 -1.69
N GLU A 28 19.16 8.35 -1.23
CA GLU A 28 20.33 9.09 -0.78
C GLU A 28 21.50 8.81 -1.73
N LYS A 29 22.14 9.87 -2.25
CA LYS A 29 23.34 9.70 -3.07
C LYS A 29 24.56 9.63 -2.16
N ARG A 30 25.25 8.49 -2.13
CA ARG A 30 26.54 8.31 -1.45
C ARG A 30 27.64 8.06 -2.47
N ALA A 31 28.47 9.08 -2.71
CA ALA A 31 29.49 9.08 -3.76
C ALA A 31 28.90 8.70 -5.14
N GLN A 32 29.26 7.53 -5.68
CA GLN A 32 28.79 7.02 -6.96
C GLN A 32 27.54 6.13 -6.85
N GLN A 33 27.01 5.93 -5.64
CA GLN A 33 25.90 5.03 -5.37
C GLN A 33 24.61 5.78 -5.02
N HIS A 34 23.48 5.24 -5.46
CA HIS A 34 22.15 5.64 -5.01
C HIS A 34 21.65 4.58 -4.02
N ILE A 35 21.49 4.97 -2.76
CA ILE A 35 20.98 4.11 -1.70
C ILE A 35 19.47 4.36 -1.58
N TYR A 36 18.69 3.31 -1.83
CA TYR A 36 17.23 3.36 -1.72
C TYR A 36 16.80 2.76 -0.39
N GLN A 37 15.90 3.44 0.31
CA GLN A 37 15.31 2.99 1.56
C GLN A 37 13.81 3.23 1.53
N ILE A 38 13.04 2.37 2.20
CA ILE A 38 11.60 2.61 2.40
C ILE A 38 11.43 3.95 3.12
N ASN A 39 10.43 4.72 2.68
CA ASN A 39 9.98 5.92 3.38
C ASN A 39 8.99 5.51 4.50
N PRO A 40 9.36 5.59 5.78
CA PRO A 40 8.47 5.16 6.87
C PRO A 40 7.19 5.99 6.96
N HIS A 41 7.25 7.27 6.57
CA HIS A 41 6.09 8.14 6.59
C HIS A 41 5.01 7.70 5.59
N ALA A 42 5.42 7.36 4.36
CA ALA A 42 4.51 6.84 3.35
C ALA A 42 3.86 5.50 3.77
N MET A 43 4.57 4.68 4.54
CA MET A 43 4.01 3.44 5.10
C MET A 43 2.92 3.73 6.14
N LEU A 44 3.13 4.72 7.00
CA LEU A 44 2.12 5.15 7.99
C LEU A 44 0.86 5.71 7.32
N GLU A 45 1.04 6.52 6.27
CA GLU A 45 -0.09 7.05 5.48
C GLU A 45 -0.89 5.92 4.81
N LEU A 46 -0.20 4.95 4.20
CA LEU A 46 -0.83 3.79 3.58
C LEU A 46 -1.63 2.96 4.59
N GLU A 47 -1.04 2.72 5.77
CA GLU A 47 -1.67 1.98 6.85
C GLU A 47 -2.91 2.71 7.38
N ALA A 48 -2.83 4.03 7.56
CA ALA A 48 -3.96 4.85 7.98
C ALA A 48 -5.09 4.83 6.95
N TRP A 49 -4.77 4.98 5.67
CA TRP A 49 -5.75 4.87 4.58
C TRP A 49 -6.39 3.49 4.52
N SER A 50 -5.59 2.41 4.64
CA SER A 50 -6.11 1.04 4.62
C SER A 50 -7.08 0.80 5.77
N ARG A 51 -6.75 1.24 6.99
CA ARG A 51 -7.66 1.18 8.15
C ARG A 51 -8.98 1.90 7.88
N HIS A 52 -8.92 3.09 7.30
CA HIS A 52 -10.11 3.87 7.00
C HIS A 52 -11.03 3.14 6.01
N ILE A 53 -10.47 2.56 4.95
CA ILE A 53 -11.23 1.77 3.98
C ILE A 53 -11.85 0.54 4.64
N THR A 54 -11.11 -0.19 5.47
CA THR A 54 -11.65 -1.34 6.21
C THR A 54 -12.82 -0.93 7.10
N GLN A 55 -12.70 0.17 7.84
CA GLN A 55 -13.78 0.68 8.70
C GLN A 55 -15.03 1.04 7.88
N LEU A 56 -14.86 1.70 6.73
CA LEU A 56 -15.95 2.05 5.84
C LEU A 56 -16.70 0.79 5.35
N TRP A 57 -15.97 -0.25 4.96
CA TRP A 57 -16.57 -1.50 4.51
C TRP A 57 -17.32 -2.21 5.64
N ASN A 58 -16.72 -2.29 6.83
CA ASN A 58 -17.38 -2.91 7.98
C ASN A 58 -18.72 -2.22 8.30
N GLN A 59 -18.75 -0.89 8.34
CA GLN A 59 -20.00 -0.14 8.56
C GLN A 59 -21.08 -0.44 7.52
N ARG A 60 -20.68 -0.61 6.25
CA ARG A 60 -21.62 -0.97 5.17
C ARG A 60 -22.15 -2.40 5.34
N PHE A 61 -21.31 -3.33 5.78
CA PHE A 61 -21.74 -4.69 6.06
C PHE A 61 -22.64 -4.75 7.29
N ASP A 62 -22.34 -4.03 8.37
CA ASP A 62 -23.20 -3.95 9.56
C ASP A 62 -24.61 -3.40 9.21
N ALA A 63 -24.66 -2.40 8.34
CA ALA A 63 -25.92 -1.84 7.84
C ALA A 63 -26.70 -2.86 6.99
N LEU A 64 -26.00 -3.60 6.13
CA LEU A 64 -26.60 -4.66 5.32
C LEU A 64 -27.17 -5.79 6.20
N ASP A 65 -26.41 -6.24 7.20
CA ASP A 65 -26.84 -7.28 8.14
C ASP A 65 -28.11 -6.85 8.88
N THR A 66 -28.19 -5.58 9.29
CA THR A 66 -29.38 -5.03 9.94
C THR A 66 -30.62 -5.13 9.04
N VAL A 67 -30.49 -4.82 7.74
CA VAL A 67 -31.59 -4.92 6.77
C VAL A 67 -31.98 -6.39 6.55
N LEU A 68 -31.01 -7.28 6.39
CA LEU A 68 -31.26 -8.70 6.18
C LEU A 68 -31.97 -9.34 7.39
N GLU A 69 -31.58 -8.98 8.62
CA GLU A 69 -32.25 -9.44 9.82
C GLU A 69 -33.67 -8.90 9.96
N ALA A 70 -33.93 -7.67 9.51
CA ALA A 70 -35.29 -7.12 9.47
C ALA A 70 -36.18 -7.87 8.46
N GLU A 71 -35.67 -8.20 7.28
CA GLU A 71 -36.41 -8.97 6.28
C GLU A 71 -36.70 -10.40 6.74
N LYS A 72 -35.74 -11.09 7.39
CA LYS A 72 -35.98 -12.44 7.95
C LYS A 72 -37.06 -12.47 9.04
N ARG A 73 -37.30 -11.36 9.72
CA ARG A 73 -38.29 -11.23 10.81
C ARG A 73 -39.68 -10.88 10.30
N LYS A 74 -39.84 -10.51 9.04
CA LYS A 74 -41.15 -10.33 8.42
C LYS A 74 -41.79 -11.72 8.20
N PRO A 75 -43.05 -11.92 8.64
CA PRO A 75 -43.77 -13.19 8.49
C PRO A 75 -44.14 -13.49 7.03
#